data_AF-A0A1G9PH02-F1
#
_entry.id   AF-A0A1G9PH02-F1
#
_cell.length_a   1.000
_cell.length_b   1.000
_cell.length_c   1.000
_cell.angle_alpha   90.00
_cell.angle_beta   90.00
_cell.angle_gamma   90.00
#
_symmetry.space_group_name_H-M   'P 1'
#
loop_
_entity.id
_entity.type
_entity.pdbx_description
1 polymer ?
#
loop_
_entity_poly.entity_id
_entity_poly.type
_entity_poly.pdbx_seq_one_letter_code
_entity_poly.pdbx_strand_id
1 'polypeptide(L)'
;MPERLRTLLPLLAAALWWGGLTAIGFMAVPLLFVHLPNPAMAGGMAAKLFQAQMWLSVGCALVLLLLFMPKPGEVHMEQGPTAMVFIVGGMLLALLIQFGVAPRIVARQDLRLWHGVGTVMYALQWLCALGALLKAQRR
;
A
#
# COMPACT_ATOMS: atom_id res chain seq x y z
N MET A 1 -23.67 13.90 -2.92
CA MET A 1 -22.23 14.26 -2.87
C MET A 1 -21.91 15.09 -4.10
N PRO A 2 -21.37 16.32 -3.97
CA PRO A 2 -21.11 17.19 -5.11
C PRO A 2 -20.13 16.52 -6.09
N GLU A 3 -20.36 16.66 -7.40
CA GLU A 3 -19.60 15.96 -8.46
C GLU A 3 -18.08 16.13 -8.32
N ARG A 4 -17.63 17.32 -7.90
CA ARG A 4 -16.21 17.61 -7.64
C ARG A 4 -15.59 16.69 -6.57
N LEU A 5 -16.35 16.30 -5.56
CA LEU A 5 -15.89 15.43 -4.49
C LEU A 5 -15.78 13.97 -4.95
N ARG A 6 -16.56 13.55 -5.95
CA ARG A 6 -16.47 12.19 -6.55
C ARG A 6 -15.18 12.00 -7.34
N THR A 7 -14.64 13.06 -7.94
CA THR A 7 -13.38 13.01 -8.70
C THR A 7 -12.16 13.17 -7.80
N LEU A 8 -12.25 14.02 -6.77
CA LEU A 8 -11.10 14.31 -5.90
C LEU A 8 -10.80 13.20 -4.88
N LEU A 9 -11.81 12.54 -4.32
CA LEU A 9 -11.60 11.51 -3.30
C LEU A 9 -10.76 10.32 -3.78
N PRO A 10 -11.00 9.72 -4.96
CA PRO A 10 -10.17 8.64 -5.47
C PRO A 10 -8.72 9.08 -5.68
N LEU A 11 -8.52 10.28 -6.22
CA LEU A 11 -7.19 10.82 -6.44
C LEU A 11 -6.44 11.03 -5.12
N LEU A 12 -7.08 11.63 -4.12
CA LEU A 12 -6.51 11.84 -2.79
C LEU A 12 -6.22 10.51 -2.09
N ALA A 13 -7.12 9.53 -2.16
CA ALA A 13 -6.93 8.21 -1.56
C ALA A 13 -5.74 7.48 -2.19
N ALA A 14 -5.62 7.49 -3.52
CA ALA A 14 -4.50 6.86 -4.21
C ALA A 14 -3.17 7.60 -3.97
N ALA A 15 -3.20 8.94 -3.94
CA ALA A 15 -2.02 9.76 -3.65
C ALA A 15 -1.53 9.55 -2.21
N LEU A 16 -2.44 9.51 -1.24
CA LEU A 16 -2.12 9.20 0.15
C LEU A 16 -1.54 7.79 0.29
N TRP A 17 -2.10 6.82 -0.44
CA TRP A 17 -1.60 5.45 -0.39
C TRP A 17 -0.17 5.33 -0.92
N TRP A 18 0.06 5.81 -2.15
CA TRP A 18 1.38 5.76 -2.78
C TRP A 18 2.41 6.63 -2.04
N GLY A 19 2.00 7.82 -1.60
CA GLY A 19 2.83 8.73 -0.81
C GLY A 19 3.23 8.15 0.54
N GLY A 20 2.29 7.49 1.24
CA GLY A 20 2.57 6.81 2.51
C GLY A 20 3.57 5.67 2.35
N LEU A 21 3.40 4.83 1.33
CA LEU A 21 4.38 3.78 1.01
C LEU A 21 5.75 4.39 0.70
N THR A 22 5.77 5.49 -0.05
CA THR A 22 7.02 6.15 -0.41
C THR A 22 7.75 6.69 0.83
N ALA A 23 7.02 7.43 1.67
CA ALA A 23 7.57 8.04 2.88
C ALA A 23 8.04 6.99 3.90
N ILE A 24 7.29 5.92 4.10
CA ILE A 24 7.65 4.89 5.09
C ILE A 24 8.81 4.03 4.58
N GLY A 25 8.69 3.45 3.38
CA GLY A 25 9.64 2.47 2.87
C GLY A 25 10.98 3.04 2.44
N PHE A 26 11.02 4.28 1.91
CA PHE A 26 12.23 4.87 1.33
C PHE A 26 12.83 6.02 2.13
N MET A 27 12.14 6.51 3.17
CA MET A 27 12.63 7.61 3.99
C MET A 27 12.62 7.28 5.49
N ALA A 28 11.44 7.08 6.08
CA ALA A 28 11.32 6.89 7.52
C ALA A 28 12.08 5.65 8.02
N VAL A 29 11.87 4.48 7.39
CA VAL A 29 12.54 3.24 7.82
C VAL A 29 14.06 3.32 7.65
N PRO A 30 14.64 3.76 6.51
CA PRO A 30 16.08 3.98 6.41
C PRO A 30 16.64 4.91 7.50
N LEU A 31 15.96 6.02 7.78
CA LEU A 31 16.38 6.96 8.84
C LEU A 31 16.34 6.31 10.24
N LEU A 32 15.39 5.41 10.52
CA LEU A 32 15.39 4.65 11.78
C LEU A 32 16.64 3.80 11.93
N PHE A 33 17.10 3.14 10.88
CA PHE A 33 18.31 2.31 10.92
C PHE A 33 19.61 3.13 10.96
N VAL A 34 19.59 4.39 10.49
CA VAL A 34 20.71 5.32 10.59
C VAL A 34 20.81 5.94 11.99
N HIS A 35 19.69 6.34 12.58
CA HIS A 35 19.69 7.22 13.76
C HIS A 35 19.38 6.52 15.08
N LEU A 36 18.77 5.34 15.09
CA LEU A 36 18.50 4.65 16.35
C LEU A 36 19.73 3.88 16.87
N PRO A 37 19.88 3.75 18.21
CA PRO A 37 21.09 3.21 18.83
C PRO A 37 21.48 1.79 18.42
N ASN A 38 20.53 0.97 17.98
CA ASN A 38 20.84 -0.37 17.49
C ASN A 38 19.78 -0.90 16.49
N PRO A 39 20.15 -1.89 15.65
CA PRO A 39 19.24 -2.45 14.63
C PRO A 39 17.99 -3.14 15.18
N ALA A 40 18.03 -3.67 16.41
CA ALA A 40 16.87 -4.32 17.01
C ALA A 40 15.77 -3.30 17.35
N MET A 41 16.16 -2.15 17.90
CA MET A 41 15.25 -1.03 18.16
C MET A 41 14.67 -0.47 16.86
N ALA A 42 15.51 -0.28 15.83
CA ALA A 42 15.08 0.17 14.52
C ALA A 42 14.10 -0.81 13.86
N GLY A 43 14.40 -2.11 13.86
CA GLY A 43 13.52 -3.15 13.34
C GLY A 43 12.17 -3.22 14.07
N GLY A 44 12.17 -3.08 15.40
CA GLY A 44 10.94 -3.03 16.19
C GLY A 44 10.06 -1.82 15.87
N MET A 45 10.66 -0.64 15.66
CA MET A 45 9.91 0.55 15.26
C MET A 45 9.45 0.47 13.79
N ALA A 46 10.29 -0.05 12.89
CA ALA A 46 9.92 -0.29 11.49
C ALA A 46 8.70 -1.20 11.38
N ALA A 47 8.62 -2.28 12.18
CA ALA A 47 7.45 -3.16 12.22
C ALA A 47 6.15 -2.41 12.58
N LYS A 48 6.20 -1.49 13.55
CA LYS A 48 5.05 -0.65 13.91
C LYS A 48 4.65 0.31 12.79
N LEU A 49 5.62 0.93 12.13
CA LEU A 49 5.36 1.80 10.97
C LEU A 49 4.73 1.03 9.81
N PHE A 50 5.22 -0.17 9.51
CA PHE A 50 4.64 -1.02 8.46
C PHE A 50 3.23 -1.50 8.82
N GLN A 51 2.94 -1.78 10.09
CA GLN A 51 1.58 -2.12 10.53
C GLN A 51 0.61 -0.94 10.36
N ALA A 52 1.03 0.27 10.73
CA ALA A 52 0.23 1.47 10.49
C ALA A 52 0.03 1.71 8.99
N GLN A 53 1.09 1.57 8.19
CA GLN A 53 1.04 1.68 6.73
C GLN A 53 0.14 0.61 6.08
N MET A 54 0.07 -0.59 6.65
CA MET A 54 -0.84 -1.65 6.19
C MET A 54 -2.29 -1.19 6.36
N TRP A 55 -2.67 -0.69 7.55
CA TRP A 55 -4.03 -0.20 7.78
C TRP A 55 -4.37 1.00 6.91
N LEU A 56 -3.43 1.92 6.70
CA LEU A 56 -3.59 3.02 5.74
C LEU A 56 -3.84 2.48 4.33
N SER A 57 -3.05 1.49 3.90
CA SER A 57 -3.18 0.85 2.59
C SER A 57 -4.54 0.19 2.40
N VAL A 58 -5.01 -0.56 3.38
CA VAL A 58 -6.34 -1.19 3.37
C VAL A 58 -7.44 -0.13 3.32
N GLY A 59 -7.36 0.91 4.15
CA GLY A 59 -8.33 2.01 4.16
C GLY A 59 -8.41 2.72 2.80
N CYS A 60 -7.27 3.09 2.22
CA CYS A 60 -7.21 3.68 0.88
C CYS A 60 -7.77 2.75 -0.19
N ALA A 61 -7.40 1.46 -0.17
CA ALA A 61 -7.89 0.47 -1.12
C ALA A 61 -9.41 0.29 -1.03
N LEU A 62 -9.98 0.21 0.18
CA LEU A 62 -11.43 0.11 0.38
C LEU A 62 -12.17 1.35 -0.14
N VAL A 63 -11.65 2.55 0.14
CA VAL A 63 -12.22 3.81 -0.42
C VAL A 63 -12.19 3.78 -1.95
N LEU A 64 -11.07 3.36 -2.55
CA LEU A 64 -10.96 3.23 -3.99
C LEU A 64 -11.95 2.19 -4.54
N LEU A 65 -12.06 1.00 -3.93
CA LEU A 65 -13.01 -0.03 -4.37
C LEU A 65 -14.46 0.47 -4.34
N LEU A 66 -14.87 1.16 -3.27
CA LEU A 66 -16.22 1.71 -3.15
C LEU A 66 -16.53 2.78 -4.21
N LEU A 67 -15.53 3.57 -4.61
CA LEU A 67 -15.68 4.65 -5.60
C LEU A 67 -15.47 4.19 -7.04
N PHE A 68 -14.76 3.07 -7.24
CA PHE A 68 -14.57 2.44 -8.54
C PHE A 68 -15.64 1.40 -8.87
N MET A 69 -16.49 1.02 -7.92
CA MET A 69 -17.59 0.10 -8.14
C MET A 69 -18.56 0.67 -9.19
N PRO A 70 -18.82 -0.03 -10.29
CA PRO A 70 -19.69 0.44 -11.35
C PRO A 70 -21.15 0.52 -10.89
N LYS A 71 -21.88 1.53 -11.37
CA LYS A 71 -23.32 1.61 -11.14
C LYS A 71 -24.04 0.53 -11.96
N PRO A 72 -25.10 -0.10 -11.43
CA PRO A 72 -25.92 -1.03 -12.21
C PRO A 72 -26.45 -0.32 -13.46
N GLY A 73 -26.10 -0.83 -14.65
CA GLY A 73 -26.57 -0.30 -15.94
C GLY A 73 -25.52 0.44 -16.79
N GLU A 74 -24.32 0.73 -16.29
CA GLU A 74 -23.25 1.34 -17.09
C GLU A 74 -22.39 0.24 -17.78
N VAL A 75 -22.47 0.18 -19.11
CA VAL A 75 -21.64 -0.69 -19.95
C VAL A 75 -20.19 -0.21 -19.88
N HIS A 76 -19.30 -1.05 -19.38
CA HIS A 76 -17.90 -0.68 -19.12
C HIS A 76 -17.13 -0.40 -20.40
N MET A 77 -16.67 0.83 -20.56
CA MET A 77 -15.56 1.16 -21.45
C MET A 77 -14.24 0.81 -20.74
N GLU A 78 -13.62 -0.30 -21.15
CA GLU A 78 -12.19 -0.74 -21.10
C GLU A 78 -11.26 -0.47 -19.88
N GLN A 79 -11.51 0.48 -18.98
CA GLN A 79 -10.54 0.88 -17.95
C GLN A 79 -10.80 0.31 -16.54
N GLY A 80 -11.99 -0.27 -16.31
CA GLY A 80 -12.41 -0.83 -15.02
C GLY A 80 -11.63 -2.06 -14.53
N PRO A 81 -11.35 -3.08 -15.37
CA PRO A 81 -10.70 -4.32 -14.92
C PRO A 81 -9.27 -4.11 -14.41
N THR A 82 -8.51 -3.22 -15.05
CA THR A 82 -7.08 -3.02 -14.73
C THR A 82 -6.87 -2.25 -13.42
N ALA A 83 -7.71 -1.25 -13.13
CA ALA A 83 -7.63 -0.51 -11.86
C ALA A 83 -7.94 -1.44 -10.67
N MET A 84 -8.91 -2.34 -10.84
CA MET A 84 -9.29 -3.32 -9.82
C MET A 84 -8.13 -4.25 -9.47
N VAL A 85 -7.37 -4.72 -10.47
CA VAL A 85 -6.19 -5.58 -10.25
C VAL A 85 -5.15 -4.88 -9.38
N PHE A 86 -4.85 -3.60 -9.66
CA PHE A 86 -3.89 -2.84 -8.85
C PHE A 86 -4.38 -2.63 -7.42
N ILE A 87 -5.65 -2.26 -7.24
CA ILE A 87 -6.20 -1.97 -5.90
C ILE A 87 -6.28 -3.24 -5.05
N VAL A 88 -6.87 -4.31 -5.57
CA VAL A 88 -7.01 -5.58 -4.84
C VAL A 88 -5.65 -6.25 -4.64
N GLY A 89 -4.81 -6.30 -5.68
CA GLY A 89 -3.46 -6.87 -5.60
C GLY A 89 -2.59 -6.16 -4.56
N GLY A 90 -2.59 -4.82 -4.57
CA GLY A 90 -1.86 -4.02 -3.58
C GLY A 90 -2.37 -4.23 -2.16
N MET A 91 -3.69 -4.31 -1.97
CA MET A 91 -4.30 -4.58 -0.66
C MET A 91 -3.93 -5.98 -0.14
N LEU A 92 -3.99 -7.00 -0.99
CA LEU A 92 -3.61 -8.37 -0.62
C LEU A 92 -2.12 -8.47 -0.27
N LEU A 93 -1.25 -7.79 -1.02
CA LEU A 93 0.18 -7.70 -0.69
C LEU A 93 0.39 -7.07 0.69
N ALA A 94 -0.32 -5.99 1.01
CA ALA A 94 -0.23 -5.33 2.33
C ALA A 94 -0.57 -6.30 3.48
N LEU A 95 -1.66 -7.07 3.32
CA LEU A 95 -2.10 -8.06 4.29
C LEU A 95 -1.11 -9.23 4.41
N LEU A 96 -0.61 -9.75 3.29
CA LEU A 96 0.37 -10.83 3.28
C LEU A 96 1.71 -10.39 3.90
N ILE A 97 2.14 -9.14 3.68
CA ILE A 97 3.32 -8.59 4.35
C ILE A 97 3.09 -8.58 5.86
N GLN A 98 1.95 -8.04 6.33
CA GLN A 98 1.69 -7.88 7.77
C GLN A 98 1.49 -9.20 8.50
N PHE A 99 0.75 -10.15 7.93
CA PHE A 99 0.36 -11.39 8.62
C PHE A 99 1.20 -12.59 8.20
N GLY A 100 1.84 -12.55 7.03
CA GLY A 100 2.76 -13.59 6.57
C GLY A 100 4.22 -13.23 6.85
N VAL A 101 4.70 -12.12 6.33
CA VAL A 101 6.14 -11.82 6.31
C VAL A 101 6.63 -11.24 7.64
N ALA A 102 5.94 -10.23 8.17
CA ALA A 102 6.39 -9.48 9.35
C ALA A 102 6.61 -10.36 10.59
N PRO A 103 5.73 -11.33 10.95
CA PRO A 103 5.95 -12.18 12.12
C PRO A 103 7.25 -13.00 12.02
N ARG A 104 7.62 -13.44 10.81
CA ARG A 104 8.83 -14.23 10.56
C ARG A 104 10.10 -13.39 10.63
N ILE A 105 10.04 -12.15 10.11
CA ILE A 105 11.12 -11.15 10.28
C ILE A 105 11.33 -10.83 11.77
N VAL A 106 10.25 -10.57 12.51
CA VAL A 106 10.31 -10.24 13.94
C VAL A 106 10.86 -11.42 14.76
N ALA A 107 10.44 -12.64 14.44
CA ALA A 107 10.97 -13.86 15.04
C ALA A 107 12.40 -14.21 14.59
N ARG A 108 13.00 -13.43 13.67
CA ARG A 108 14.32 -13.67 13.06
C ARG A 108 14.47 -15.04 12.41
N GLN A 109 13.37 -15.64 11.98
CA GLN A 109 13.39 -16.88 11.20
C GLN A 109 13.94 -16.54 9.82
N ASP A 110 15.02 -17.18 9.39
CA ASP A 110 15.68 -16.98 8.09
C ASP A 110 15.65 -15.52 7.63
N LEU A 111 16.16 -14.61 8.48
CA LEU A 111 15.94 -13.17 8.35
C LEU A 111 16.26 -12.64 6.94
N ARG A 112 17.32 -13.14 6.30
CA ARG A 112 17.69 -12.75 4.94
C ARG A 112 16.62 -13.10 3.90
N LEU A 113 16.02 -14.28 4.00
CA LEU A 113 14.96 -14.74 3.12
C LEU A 113 13.70 -13.89 3.31
N TRP A 114 13.20 -13.82 4.55
CA TRP A 114 11.93 -13.15 4.83
C TRP A 114 12.02 -11.64 4.66
N HIS A 115 13.17 -11.02 4.94
CA HIS A 115 13.39 -9.61 4.62
C HIS A 115 13.37 -9.39 3.11
N GLY A 116 14.05 -10.22 2.31
CA GLY A 116 14.02 -10.13 0.85
C GLY A 116 12.61 -10.30 0.26
N VAL A 117 11.85 -11.29 0.75
CA VAL A 117 10.45 -11.49 0.37
C VAL A 117 9.61 -10.25 0.70
N GLY A 118 9.78 -9.68 1.90
CA GLY A 118 9.12 -8.45 2.31
C GLY A 118 9.44 -7.26 1.42
N THR A 119 10.72 -7.06 1.07
CA THR A 119 11.16 -6.00 0.16
C THR A 119 10.50 -6.12 -1.22
N VAL A 120 10.50 -7.32 -1.81
CA VAL A 120 9.88 -7.54 -3.13
C VAL A 120 8.37 -7.30 -3.07
N MET A 121 7.68 -7.85 -2.06
CA MET A 121 6.24 -7.64 -1.89
C MET A 121 5.89 -6.17 -1.68
N TYR A 122 6.69 -5.44 -0.89
CA TYR A 122 6.49 -4.02 -0.66
C TYR A 122 6.68 -3.21 -1.95
N ALA A 123 7.70 -3.52 -2.75
CA ALA A 123 7.94 -2.88 -4.04
C ALA A 123 6.78 -3.14 -5.02
N LEU A 124 6.27 -4.38 -5.09
CA LEU A 124 5.10 -4.71 -5.89
C LEU A 124 3.85 -3.95 -5.41
N GLN A 125 3.64 -3.87 -4.09
CA GLN A 125 2.54 -3.09 -3.52
C GLN A 125 2.66 -1.59 -3.86
N TRP A 126 3.87 -1.05 -3.82
CA TRP A 126 4.14 0.33 -4.21
C TRP A 126 3.83 0.59 -5.69
N LEU A 127 4.19 -0.34 -6.59
CA LEU A 127 3.81 -0.28 -8.00
C LEU A 127 2.30 -0.39 -8.20
N CYS A 128 1.61 -1.23 -7.43
CA CYS A 128 0.15 -1.30 -7.43
C CYS A 128 -0.49 0.03 -7.04
N ALA A 129 -0.01 0.65 -5.95
CA ALA A 129 -0.51 1.96 -5.52
C ALA A 129 -0.26 3.05 -6.58
N LEU A 130 0.90 3.03 -7.24
CA LEU A 130 1.20 3.93 -8.36
C LEU A 130 0.24 3.70 -9.54
N GLY A 131 0.00 2.44 -9.91
CA GLY A 131 -0.95 2.07 -10.95
C GLY A 131 -2.36 2.57 -10.64
N ALA A 132 -2.81 2.43 -9.39
CA ALA A 132 -4.09 2.95 -8.93
C ALA A 132 -4.15 4.49 -9.01
N LEU A 133 -3.08 5.19 -8.62
CA LEU A 133 -2.97 6.65 -8.72
C LEU A 133 -3.05 7.15 -10.17
N LEU A 134 -2.29 6.54 -11.08
CA LEU A 134 -2.30 6.90 -12.49
C LEU A 134 -3.68 6.64 -13.15
N LYS A 135 -4.42 5.63 -12.69
CA LYS A 135 -5.79 5.38 -13.13
C LYS A 135 -6.78 6.38 -12.54
N ALA A 136 -6.62 6.75 -11.27
CA ALA A 136 -7.46 7.76 -10.62
C ALA A 136 -7.31 9.15 -11.24
N GLN A 137 -6.13 9.51 -11.76
CA GLN A 137 -5.90 10.78 -12.47
C GLN A 137 -6.61 10.85 -13.84
N ARG A 138 -6.86 9.71 -14.47
CA ARG A 138 -7.42 9.63 -15.84
C ARG A 138 -8.96 9.47 -15.86
N ARG A 139 -9.60 9.48 -14.70
CA ARG A 139 -11.07 9.49 -14.55
C ARG A 139 -11.61 10.91 -14.58
#